data_AF-A0A7S2GPB8-F1
#
_entry.id   AF-A0A7S2GPB8-F1
#
_cell.length_a   1.000
_cell.length_b   1.000
_cell.length_c   1.000
_cell.angle_alpha   90.00
_cell.angle_beta   90.00
_cell.angle_gamma   90.00
#
_symmetry.space_group_name_H-M   'P 1'
#
loop_
_entity.id
_entity.type
_entity.pdbx_description
1 polymer ?
#
loop_
_entity_poly.entity_id
_entity_poly.type
_entity_poly.pdbx_seq_one_letter_code
_entity_poly.pdbx_strand_id
1 'polypeptide(L)'
;CNEERALATLRWCLEQRQQLRLWHIDLEEVRAELELGKVVCRGLDRDSHPVVLYRNCRADHTLDLTMRLRALVLVLDYLEVCLDRGDFDGNTTWVVVLDLGGKPAKGSMSYDYLSRLIKLFMKSYPA
;
A
#
# COMPACT_ATOMS: atom_id res chain seq x y z
N CYS A 1 -19.57 16.54 11.73
CA CYS A 1 -18.46 15.72 12.28
C CYS A 1 -17.86 14.74 11.24
N ASN A 2 -18.54 14.44 10.13
CA ASN A 2 -17.98 13.56 9.07
C ASN A 2 -17.10 14.33 8.06
N GLU A 3 -17.46 15.57 7.74
CA GLU A 3 -16.75 16.41 6.75
C GLU A 3 -15.32 16.79 7.16
N GLU A 4 -15.10 17.16 8.42
CA GLU A 4 -13.75 17.50 8.92
C GLU A 4 -12.78 16.32 8.84
N ARG A 5 -13.29 15.09 9.10
CA ARG A 5 -12.50 13.86 8.99
C ARG A 5 -12.19 13.53 7.54
N ALA A 6 -13.16 13.70 6.64
CA ALA A 6 -12.96 13.52 5.21
C ALA A 6 -11.92 14.51 4.67
N LEU A 7 -12.03 15.79 5.04
CA LEU A 7 -11.07 16.83 4.64
C LEU A 7 -9.66 16.55 5.18
N ALA A 8 -9.54 16.12 6.44
CA ALA A 8 -8.25 15.76 7.04
C ALA A 8 -7.60 14.57 6.32
N THR A 9 -8.41 13.60 5.89
CA THR A 9 -7.94 12.43 5.12
C THR A 9 -7.45 12.84 3.74
N LEU A 10 -8.24 13.63 3.00
CA LEU A 10 -7.85 14.15 1.69
C LEU A 10 -6.56 14.97 1.74
N ARG A 11 -6.43 15.87 2.72
CA ARG A 11 -5.20 16.65 2.93
C ARG A 11 -4.00 15.73 3.14
N TRP A 12 -4.14 14.75 4.03
CA TRP A 12 -3.07 13.80 4.31
C TRP A 12 -2.67 13.02 3.05
N CYS A 13 -3.62 12.54 2.24
CA CYS A 13 -3.34 11.86 0.97
C CYS A 13 -2.53 12.75 0.01
N LEU A 14 -2.94 14.01 -0.16
CA LEU A 14 -2.25 14.96 -1.04
C LEU A 14 -0.83 15.26 -0.55
N GLU A 15 -0.65 15.46 0.76
CA GLU A 15 0.66 15.69 1.38
C GLU A 15 1.59 14.49 1.19
N GLN A 16 1.11 13.26 1.38
CA GLN A 16 1.92 12.06 1.15
C GLN A 16 2.31 11.92 -0.33
N ARG A 17 1.37 12.14 -1.25
CA ARG A 17 1.63 12.12 -2.70
C ARG A 17 2.66 13.17 -3.11
N GLN A 18 2.61 14.35 -2.50
CA GLN A 18 3.60 15.40 -2.73
C GLN A 18 4.98 15.03 -2.15
N GLN A 19 5.04 14.60 -0.88
CA GLN A 19 6.31 14.26 -0.21
C GLN A 19 7.04 13.11 -0.91
N LEU A 20 6.29 12.11 -1.36
CA LEU A 20 6.85 10.97 -2.08
C LEU A 20 7.08 11.27 -3.57
N ARG A 21 6.67 12.45 -4.07
CA ARG A 21 6.70 12.84 -5.50
C ARG A 21 6.03 11.80 -6.41
N LEU A 22 4.87 11.30 -6.00
CA LEU A 22 4.16 10.23 -6.71
C LEU A 22 3.68 10.64 -8.11
N TRP A 23 3.44 11.93 -8.33
CA TRP A 23 3.00 12.51 -9.61
C TRP A 23 4.01 12.34 -10.76
N HIS A 24 5.27 12.06 -10.44
CA HIS A 24 6.36 11.94 -11.42
C HIS A 24 7.22 10.70 -11.15
N ILE A 25 6.61 9.58 -10.73
CA ILE A 25 7.38 8.34 -10.58
C ILE A 25 7.72 7.78 -11.95
N ASP A 26 9.01 7.57 -12.17
CA ASP A 26 9.50 6.65 -13.19
C ASP A 26 9.43 5.21 -12.66
N LEU A 27 8.77 4.33 -13.43
CA LEU A 27 8.63 2.92 -13.06
C LEU A 27 9.98 2.21 -12.94
N GLU A 28 11.00 2.65 -13.68
CA GLU A 28 12.35 2.07 -13.57
C GLU A 28 12.99 2.33 -12.19
N GLU A 29 12.69 3.45 -11.54
CA GLU A 29 13.20 3.78 -10.20
C GLU A 29 12.68 2.83 -9.11
N VAL A 30 11.47 2.29 -9.30
CA VAL A 30 10.78 1.45 -8.32
C VAL A 30 10.67 -0.01 -8.76
N ARG A 31 11.14 -0.35 -9.97
CA ARG A 31 11.03 -1.70 -10.56
C ARG A 31 11.53 -2.78 -9.61
N ALA A 32 12.73 -2.60 -9.04
CA ALA A 32 13.32 -3.56 -8.12
C ALA A 32 12.42 -3.84 -6.90
N GLU A 33 11.69 -2.85 -6.41
CA GLU A 33 10.74 -3.00 -5.30
C GLU A 33 9.45 -3.71 -5.72
N LEU A 34 8.96 -3.43 -6.93
CA LEU A 34 7.76 -4.06 -7.49
C LEU A 34 8.01 -5.55 -7.75
N GLU A 35 9.18 -5.90 -8.28
CA GLU A 35 9.58 -7.28 -8.61
C GLU A 35 9.68 -8.19 -7.38
N LEU A 36 9.89 -7.63 -6.18
CA LEU A 36 9.82 -8.41 -4.94
C LEU A 36 8.42 -9.01 -4.72
N GLY A 37 7.37 -8.40 -5.26
CA GLY A 37 5.99 -8.88 -5.12
C GLY A 37 5.56 -8.97 -3.65
N LYS A 38 5.99 -8.01 -2.83
CA LYS A 38 5.72 -7.97 -1.38
C LYS A 38 4.24 -7.69 -1.08
N VAL A 39 3.51 -7.03 -1.99
CA VAL A 39 2.06 -6.81 -1.89
C VAL A 39 1.36 -7.53 -3.04
N VAL A 40 0.31 -8.27 -2.73
CA VAL A 40 -0.51 -8.99 -3.73
C VAL A 40 -1.97 -9.02 -3.29
N CYS A 41 -2.91 -8.95 -4.24
CA CYS A 41 -4.28 -9.39 -4.01
C CYS A 41 -4.35 -10.91 -4.24
N ARG A 42 -4.79 -11.69 -3.25
CA ARG A 42 -4.80 -13.16 -3.32
C ARG A 42 -6.15 -13.77 -3.67
N GLY A 43 -7.22 -13.02 -3.52
CA GLY A 43 -8.59 -13.50 -3.71
C GLY A 43 -9.57 -12.66 -2.89
N LEU A 44 -10.75 -13.23 -2.68
CA LEU A 44 -11.82 -12.63 -1.90
C LEU A 44 -11.97 -13.33 -0.54
N ASP A 45 -12.39 -12.60 0.48
CA ASP A 45 -12.85 -13.18 1.74
C ASP A 45 -14.28 -13.74 1.60
N ARG A 46 -14.91 -14.12 2.73
CA ARG A 46 -16.27 -14.69 2.73
C ARG A 46 -17.37 -13.68 2.36
N ASP A 47 -17.06 -12.40 2.46
CA ASP A 47 -17.98 -11.28 2.23
C ASP A 47 -17.65 -10.57 0.89
N SER A 48 -16.93 -11.26 0.00
CA SER A 48 -16.45 -10.75 -1.29
C SER A 48 -15.50 -9.54 -1.18
N HIS A 49 -14.85 -9.30 -0.03
CA HIS A 49 -13.83 -8.27 0.07
C HIS A 49 -12.50 -8.76 -0.53
N PRO A 50 -11.83 -7.97 -1.38
CA PRO A 50 -10.49 -8.27 -1.83
C PRO A 50 -9.51 -8.34 -0.67
N VAL A 51 -8.72 -9.42 -0.64
CA VAL A 51 -7.70 -9.66 0.38
C VAL A 51 -6.33 -9.25 -0.15
N VAL A 52 -5.85 -8.11 0.33
CA VAL A 52 -4.53 -7.56 0.04
C VAL A 52 -3.54 -8.06 1.10
N LEU A 53 -2.54 -8.83 0.67
CA LEU A 53 -1.53 -9.41 1.54
C LEU A 53 -0.18 -8.68 1.37
N TYR A 54 0.34 -8.13 2.46
CA TYR A 54 1.75 -7.72 2.58
C TYR A 54 2.58 -8.87 3.16
N ARG A 55 3.71 -9.20 2.52
CA ARG A 55 4.60 -10.31 2.90
C ARG A 55 5.98 -9.81 3.27
N ASN A 56 6.27 -9.75 4.56
CA ASN A 56 7.56 -9.32 5.07
C ASN A 56 8.71 -10.22 4.60
N CYS A 57 8.47 -11.53 4.45
CA CYS A 57 9.48 -12.49 3.97
C CYS A 57 10.05 -12.15 2.59
N ARG A 58 9.34 -11.35 1.78
CA ARG A 58 9.80 -10.89 0.46
C ARG A 58 10.44 -9.50 0.49
N ALA A 59 10.44 -8.82 1.64
CA ALA A 59 10.95 -7.46 1.72
C ALA A 59 12.50 -7.44 1.71
N ASP A 60 13.06 -6.52 0.93
CA ASP A 60 14.45 -6.09 1.04
C ASP A 60 14.47 -4.73 1.73
N HIS A 61 14.78 -4.71 3.03
CA HIS A 61 14.82 -3.47 3.81
C HIS A 61 16.11 -2.68 3.63
N THR A 62 17.07 -3.19 2.85
CA THR A 62 18.31 -2.47 2.53
C THR A 62 18.11 -1.45 1.41
N LEU A 63 17.05 -1.60 0.63
CA LEU A 63 16.65 -0.66 -0.41
C LEU A 63 16.14 0.66 0.19
N ASP A 64 16.21 1.72 -0.61
CA ASP A 64 15.83 3.07 -0.18
C ASP A 64 14.39 3.11 0.36
N LEU A 65 14.20 3.81 1.49
CA LEU A 65 12.91 3.92 2.14
C LEU A 65 11.88 4.63 1.26
N THR A 66 12.29 5.69 0.56
CA THR A 66 11.40 6.46 -0.30
C THR A 66 10.94 5.59 -1.47
N MET A 67 11.85 4.86 -2.13
CA MET A 67 11.51 3.94 -3.22
C MET A 67 10.56 2.83 -2.74
N ARG A 68 10.80 2.28 -1.55
CA ARG A 68 9.91 1.28 -0.93
C ARG A 68 8.48 1.77 -0.76
N LEU A 69 8.32 3.02 -0.31
CA LEU A 69 7.03 3.65 -0.10
C LEU A 69 6.36 4.03 -1.42
N ARG A 70 7.12 4.55 -2.39
CA ARG A 70 6.63 4.85 -3.75
C ARG A 70 6.06 3.61 -4.43
N ALA A 71 6.82 2.52 -4.45
CA ALA A 71 6.40 1.25 -5.04
C ALA A 71 5.13 0.72 -4.36
N LEU A 72 5.06 0.85 -3.04
CA LEU A 72 3.87 0.45 -2.28
C LEU A 72 2.64 1.28 -2.68
N VAL A 73 2.75 2.61 -2.76
CA VAL A 73 1.60 3.43 -3.15
C VAL A 73 1.16 3.14 -4.58
N LEU A 74 2.08 2.90 -5.51
CA LEU A 74 1.71 2.50 -6.87
C LEU A 74 0.92 1.19 -6.93
N VAL A 75 1.31 0.19 -6.14
CA VAL A 75 0.54 -1.07 -6.07
C VAL A 75 -0.84 -0.83 -5.47
N LEU A 76 -0.95 0.03 -4.47
CA LEU A 76 -2.23 0.35 -3.85
C LEU A 76 -3.15 1.16 -4.77
N ASP A 77 -2.61 2.14 -5.51
CA ASP A 77 -3.35 2.88 -6.55
C ASP A 77 -3.84 1.93 -7.65
N TYR A 78 -3.03 0.96 -8.07
CA TYR A 78 -3.46 -0.07 -9.01
C TYR A 78 -4.63 -0.92 -8.47
N LEU A 79 -4.56 -1.32 -7.19
CA LEU A 79 -5.62 -2.09 -6.54
C LEU A 79 -6.90 -1.26 -6.38
N GLU A 80 -6.79 0.03 -6.08
CA GLU A 80 -7.92 0.97 -6.05
C GLU A 80 -8.61 1.06 -7.42
N VAL A 81 -7.83 1.19 -8.51
CA VAL A 81 -8.38 1.19 -9.88
C VAL A 81 -9.12 -0.12 -10.20
N CYS A 82 -8.64 -1.27 -9.70
CA CYS A 82 -9.36 -2.53 -9.86
C CYS A 82 -10.70 -2.54 -9.10
N LEU A 83 -10.75 -1.94 -7.91
CA LEU A 83 -12.01 -1.77 -7.16
C LEU A 83 -13.01 -0.92 -7.94
N ASP A 84 -12.57 0.24 -8.43
CA ASP A 84 -13.42 1.18 -9.18
C ASP A 84 -13.97 0.59 -10.49
N ARG A 85 -13.24 -0.34 -11.12
CA ARG A 85 -13.67 -1.03 -12.33
C ARG A 85 -14.71 -2.12 -12.08
N GLY A 86 -14.98 -2.44 -10.81
CA GLY A 86 -15.86 -3.54 -10.45
C GLY A 86 -15.21 -4.91 -10.63
N ASP A 87 -13.87 -5.00 -10.62
CA ASP A 87 -13.16 -6.29 -10.63
C ASP A 87 -13.49 -7.10 -9.35
N PHE A 88 -14.06 -6.45 -8.33
CA PHE A 88 -14.51 -7.04 -7.07
C PHE A 88 -15.94 -6.56 -6.73
N ASP A 89 -16.97 -7.41 -6.96
CA ASP A 89 -18.40 -7.34 -6.56
C ASP A 89 -19.07 -5.98 -6.19
N GLY A 90 -18.58 -4.85 -6.70
CA GLY A 90 -18.99 -3.50 -6.30
C GLY A 90 -18.62 -3.12 -4.85
N ASN A 91 -17.79 -3.92 -4.16
CA ASN A 91 -17.43 -3.67 -2.77
C ASN A 91 -16.17 -2.79 -2.68
N THR A 92 -16.28 -1.63 -2.04
CA THR A 92 -15.18 -0.66 -1.87
C THR A 92 -14.31 -0.97 -0.67
N THR A 93 -14.70 -1.95 0.17
CA THR A 93 -13.94 -2.35 1.34
C THR A 93 -13.00 -3.50 0.99
N TRP A 94 -11.72 -3.35 1.34
CA TRP A 94 -10.70 -4.39 1.24
C TRP A 94 -10.21 -4.87 2.60
N VAL A 95 -9.70 -6.10 2.65
CA VAL A 95 -9.06 -6.67 3.84
C VAL A 95 -7.57 -6.66 3.65
N VAL A 96 -6.85 -6.01 4.57
CA VAL A 96 -5.39 -5.95 4.54
C VAL A 96 -4.82 -6.93 5.57
N VAL A 97 -4.01 -7.88 5.10
CA VAL A 97 -3.27 -8.81 5.95
C VAL A 97 -1.78 -8.43 5.92
N LEU A 98 -1.24 -8.07 7.08
CA LEU A 98 0.19 -7.81 7.25
C LEU A 98 0.87 -9.07 7.79
N ASP A 99 1.39 -9.91 6.89
CA ASP A 99 2.26 -11.03 7.27
C ASP A 99 3.65 -10.50 7.63
N LEU A 100 3.79 -10.13 8.90
CA LEU A 100 5.06 -9.75 9.53
C LEU A 100 5.85 -10.97 10.01
N GLY A 101 5.34 -12.18 9.79
CA GLY A 101 6.03 -13.43 10.08
C GLY A 101 7.20 -13.67 9.13
N GLY A 102 8.17 -14.46 9.60
CA GLY A 102 9.33 -14.86 8.81
C GLY A 102 10.44 -13.81 8.72
N LYS A 103 11.62 -14.28 8.33
CA LYS A 103 12.80 -13.41 8.12
C LYS A 103 12.63 -12.69 6.78
N PRO A 104 12.83 -11.36 6.71
CA PRO A 104 12.83 -10.64 5.44
C PRO A 104 13.95 -11.16 4.52
N ALA A 105 13.81 -10.94 3.22
CA ALA A 105 14.80 -11.36 2.23
C ALA A 105 16.17 -10.72 2.52
N LYS A 106 16.18 -9.42 2.87
CA LYS A 106 17.37 -8.72 3.37
C LYS A 106 17.01 -7.61 4.36
N GLY A 107 17.95 -7.30 5.24
CA GLY A 107 17.83 -6.22 6.23
C GLY A 107 16.81 -6.51 7.32
N SER A 108 16.34 -5.46 7.99
CA SER A 108 15.34 -5.53 9.06
C SER A 108 14.34 -4.38 8.93
N MET A 109 13.08 -4.65 9.27
CA MET A 109 12.04 -3.63 9.27
C MET A 109 12.32 -2.59 10.36
N SER A 110 12.33 -1.30 9.99
CA SER A 110 12.35 -0.21 10.96
C SER A 110 10.94 0.12 11.44
N TYR A 111 10.84 0.63 12.67
CA TYR A 111 9.57 1.12 13.20
C TYR A 111 8.98 2.27 12.37
N ASP A 112 9.82 3.18 11.85
CA ASP A 112 9.37 4.26 10.97
C ASP A 112 8.71 3.71 9.70
N TYR A 113 9.33 2.71 9.06
CA TYR A 113 8.74 2.08 7.87
C TYR A 113 7.42 1.37 8.19
N LEU A 114 7.36 0.61 9.28
CA LEU A 114 6.12 -0.05 9.71
C LEU A 114 4.99 0.95 9.98
N SER A 115 5.30 2.06 10.67
CA SER A 115 4.33 3.12 10.93
C SER A 115 3.78 3.73 9.65
N ARG A 116 4.65 3.99 8.66
CA ARG A 116 4.25 4.52 7.35
C ARG A 116 3.45 3.52 6.54
N LEU A 117 3.84 2.25 6.54
CA LEU A 117 3.11 1.15 5.90
C LEU A 117 1.66 1.08 6.41
N ILE A 118 1.47 1.03 7.73
CA ILE A 118 0.14 0.98 8.35
C ILE A 118 -0.67 2.24 8.00
N LYS A 119 -0.04 3.42 8.08
CA LYS A 119 -0.71 4.68 7.73
C LYS A 119 -1.18 4.72 6.28
N LEU A 120 -0.42 4.19 5.33
CA LEU A 120 -0.84 4.11 3.93
C LEU A 120 -2.12 3.29 3.78
N PHE A 121 -2.18 2.10 4.38
CA PHE A 121 -3.39 1.27 4.32
C PHE A 121 -4.60 1.88 5.04
N MET A 122 -4.39 2.63 6.13
CA MET A 122 -5.49 3.20 6.92
C MET A 122 -5.99 4.56 6.43
N LYS A 123 -5.10 5.39 5.87
CA LYS A 123 -5.39 6.82 5.61
C LYS A 123 -5.34 7.19 4.13
N SER A 124 -4.67 6.43 3.27
CA SER A 124 -4.63 6.76 1.85
C SER A 124 -5.90 6.34 1.10
N TYR A 125 -6.60 5.34 1.63
CA TYR A 125 -7.74 4.68 0.99
C TYR A 125 -8.85 4.47 2.05
N PRO A 126 -9.54 5.55 2.46
CA PRO A 126 -10.62 5.44 3.44
C PRO A 126 -11.77 4.60 2.88
N ALA A 127 -12.26 3.66 3.71
CA ALA A 127 -13.48 2.90 3.45
C ALA A 127 -14.74 3.78 3.50
#